data_AF-A0A8J6ISN6-F1
#
_entry.id   AF-A0A8J6ISN6-F1
#
_cell.length_a   1.000
_cell.length_b   1.000
_cell.length_c   1.000
_cell.angle_alpha   90.00
_cell.angle_beta   90.00
_cell.angle_gamma   90.00
#
_symmetry.space_group_name_H-M   'P 1'
#
loop_
_entity.id
_entity.type
_entity.pdbx_description
1 polymer ?
#
loop_
_entity_poly.entity_id
_entity_poly.type
_entity_poly.pdbx_seq_one_letter_code
_entity_poly.pdbx_strand_id
1 'polypeptide(L)'
;MNASQLKAMRRFRKGSRFVGIWFVLIGGFMFYQFLGIYLNPEATILYNGVPTSDESIKLNALIFISLFVVLGVFFTLAPSKILNKLFVLKLSFKSAFGFRK
;
A
#
# COMPACT_ATOMS: atom_id res chain seq x y z
N MET A 1 27.56 -12.90 2.11
CA MET A 1 26.10 -13.16 2.02
C MET A 1 25.91 -14.52 1.38
N ASN A 2 25.26 -15.46 2.07
CA ASN A 2 25.20 -16.85 1.61
C ASN A 2 24.18 -17.02 0.47
N ALA A 3 24.31 -18.08 -0.34
CA ALA A 3 23.42 -18.34 -1.48
C ALA A 3 21.93 -18.39 -1.08
N SER A 4 21.62 -18.85 0.14
CA SER A 4 20.27 -18.84 0.72
C SER A 4 19.70 -17.43 0.92
N GLN A 5 20.51 -16.50 1.44
CA GLN A 5 20.12 -15.10 1.64
C GLN A 5 19.90 -14.36 0.33
N LEU A 6 20.72 -14.64 -0.69
CA LEU A 6 20.51 -14.13 -2.06
C LEU A 6 19.17 -14.60 -2.65
N LYS A 7 18.82 -15.88 -2.48
CA LYS A 7 17.52 -16.42 -2.91
C LYS A 7 16.36 -15.77 -2.14
N ALA A 8 16.48 -15.60 -0.83
CA ALA A 8 15.47 -14.94 0.00
C ALA A 8 15.25 -13.47 -0.41
N MET A 9 16.32 -12.72 -0.68
CA MET A 9 16.25 -11.34 -1.15
C MET A 9 15.56 -11.25 -2.52
N ARG A 10 15.89 -12.15 -3.47
CA ARG A 10 15.20 -12.22 -4.77
C ARG A 10 13.70 -12.50 -4.62
N ARG A 11 13.32 -13.43 -3.75
CA ARG A 11 11.92 -13.73 -3.43
C ARG A 11 11.21 -12.54 -2.80
N PHE A 12 11.86 -11.86 -1.85
CA PHE A 12 11.33 -10.64 -1.23
C PHE A 12 11.02 -9.57 -2.28
N ARG A 13 11.95 -9.28 -3.20
CA ARG A 13 11.69 -8.31 -4.28
C ARG A 13 10.50 -8.68 -5.15
N LYS A 14 10.40 -9.95 -5.56
CA LYS A 14 9.25 -10.43 -6.35
C LYS A 14 7.95 -10.29 -5.57
N GLY A 15 7.96 -10.67 -4.29
CA GLY A 15 6.81 -10.52 -3.39
C GLY A 15 6.38 -9.06 -3.21
N SER A 16 7.32 -8.15 -2.95
CA SER A 16 7.03 -6.71 -2.82
C SER A 16 6.40 -6.15 -4.09
N ARG A 17 6.92 -6.50 -5.28
CA ARG A 17 6.32 -6.07 -6.55
C ARG A 17 4.94 -6.66 -6.77
N PHE A 18 4.74 -7.93 -6.44
CA PHE A 18 3.44 -8.58 -6.52
C PHE A 18 2.40 -7.90 -5.63
N VAL A 19 2.75 -7.60 -4.37
CA VAL A 19 1.89 -6.83 -3.46
C VAL A 19 1.63 -5.43 -4.01
N GLY A 20 2.67 -4.77 -4.55
CA GLY A 20 2.53 -3.47 -5.20
C GLY A 20 1.50 -3.48 -6.32
N ILE A 21 1.54 -4.48 -7.21
CA ILE A 21 0.60 -4.63 -8.32
C ILE A 21 -0.83 -4.75 -7.79
N TRP A 22 -1.05 -5.58 -6.77
CA TRP A 22 -2.37 -5.71 -6.15
C TRP A 22 -2.88 -4.42 -5.52
N PHE A 23 -1.99 -3.66 -4.87
CA PHE A 23 -2.32 -2.35 -4.32
C PHE A 23 -2.72 -1.35 -5.41
N VAL A 24 -2.06 -1.37 -6.57
CA VAL A 24 -2.46 -0.54 -7.72
C VAL A 24 -3.81 -0.96 -8.27
N LEU A 25 -4.05 -2.27 -8.47
CA LEU A 25 -5.31 -2.75 -9.05
C LEU A 25 -6.51 -2.48 -8.14
N ILE A 26 -6.43 -2.90 -6.89
CA ILE A 26 -7.53 -2.73 -5.92
C ILE A 26 -7.67 -1.26 -5.55
N GLY A 27 -6.55 -0.60 -5.21
CA GLY A 27 -6.55 0.81 -4.85
C GLY A 27 -7.02 1.69 -6.00
N GLY A 28 -6.64 1.37 -7.25
CA GLY A 28 -7.06 2.12 -8.44
C GLY A 28 -8.55 1.97 -8.71
N PHE A 29 -9.09 0.75 -8.57
CA PHE A 29 -10.53 0.53 -8.66
C PHE A 29 -11.29 1.31 -7.58
N MET A 30 -10.84 1.24 -6.32
CA MET A 30 -11.44 2.02 -5.23
C MET A 30 -11.33 3.52 -5.46
N PHE A 31 -10.17 4.00 -5.93
CA PHE A 31 -9.93 5.41 -6.21
C PHE A 31 -10.91 5.93 -7.26
N TYR A 32 -11.11 5.18 -8.34
CA TYR A 32 -12.08 5.52 -9.38
C TYR A 32 -13.51 5.66 -8.82
N GLN A 33 -13.94 4.72 -7.97
CA GLN A 33 -15.26 4.78 -7.32
C GLN A 33 -15.41 6.01 -6.42
N PHE A 34 -14.42 6.25 -5.55
CA PHE A 34 -14.46 7.39 -4.61
C PHE A 34 -14.27 8.74 -5.29
N LEU A 35 -13.57 8.78 -6.42
CA LEU A 35 -13.51 9.97 -7.26
C LEU A 35 -14.90 10.31 -7.80
N GLY A 36 -15.66 9.32 -8.27
CA GLY A 36 -17.05 9.51 -8.69
C GLY A 36 -17.96 10.00 -7.55
N ILE A 37 -17.78 9.46 -6.34
CA ILE A 37 -18.50 9.92 -5.14
C ILE A 37 -18.14 11.36 -4.77
N TYR A 38 -16.85 11.72 -4.85
CA TYR A 38 -16.38 13.07 -4.53
C TYR A 38 -16.93 14.11 -5.52
N LEU A 39 -16.91 13.78 -6.82
CA LEU A 39 -17.41 14.67 -7.88
C LEU A 39 -18.94 14.80 -7.89
N ASN A 40 -19.66 13.88 -7.26
CA ASN A 40 -21.11 13.94 -7.14
C ASN A 40 -21.53 14.60 -5.80
N PRO A 41 -22.12 15.81 -5.83
CA PRO A 41 -22.55 16.49 -4.61
C PRO A 41 -23.63 15.71 -3.84
N GLU A 42 -24.51 14.99 -4.54
CA GLU A 42 -25.62 14.24 -3.95
C GLU A 42 -25.23 12.85 -3.42
N ALA A 43 -24.07 12.32 -3.83
CA ALA A 43 -23.62 11.03 -3.36
C ALA A 43 -23.41 11.07 -1.84
N THR A 44 -23.81 10.02 -1.13
CA THR A 44 -23.62 9.90 0.32
C THR A 44 -22.69 8.75 0.64
N ILE A 45 -21.81 8.95 1.62
CA ILE A 45 -21.01 7.89 2.24
C ILE A 45 -21.42 7.69 3.69
N LEU A 46 -21.22 6.48 4.22
CA LEU A 46 -21.47 6.20 5.62
C LEU A 46 -20.25 6.62 6.44
N TYR A 47 -20.42 7.56 7.35
CA TYR A 47 -19.38 8.01 8.27
C TYR A 47 -19.87 7.87 9.71
N ASN A 48 -19.19 7.05 10.51
CA ASN A 48 -19.60 6.72 11.88
C ASN A 48 -21.07 6.24 12.00
N GLY A 49 -21.56 5.52 11.00
CA GLY A 49 -22.93 5.01 10.95
C GLY A 49 -23.99 6.01 10.45
N VAL A 50 -23.60 7.26 10.14
CA VAL A 50 -24.51 8.29 9.63
C VAL A 50 -24.21 8.55 8.14
N PRO A 51 -25.21 8.51 7.25
CA PRO A 51 -25.03 8.93 5.86
C PRO A 51 -24.69 10.42 5.79
N THR A 52 -23.64 10.78 5.06
CA THR A 52 -23.21 12.16 4.89
C THR A 52 -22.80 12.45 3.45
N SER A 53 -23.16 13.63 2.96
CA SER A 53 -22.74 14.18 1.67
C SER A 53 -21.63 15.23 1.80
N ASP A 54 -21.12 15.46 3.02
CA ASP A 54 -20.08 16.45 3.33
C ASP A 54 -18.84 16.23 2.45
N GLU A 55 -18.47 17.28 1.72
CA GLU A 55 -17.34 17.27 0.79
C GLU A 55 -16.02 16.97 1.49
N SER A 56 -15.80 17.52 2.69
CA SER A 56 -14.57 17.32 3.44
C SER A 56 -14.37 15.85 3.82
N ILE A 57 -15.46 15.15 4.15
CA ILE A 57 -15.44 13.73 4.50
C ILE A 57 -15.17 12.88 3.25
N LYS A 58 -15.82 13.21 2.12
CA LYS A 58 -15.56 12.55 0.82
C LYS A 58 -14.11 12.74 0.38
N LEU A 59 -13.57 13.95 0.50
CA LEU A 59 -12.19 14.27 0.15
C LEU A 59 -11.21 13.49 1.02
N ASN A 60 -11.44 13.43 2.32
CA ASN A 60 -10.61 12.64 3.24
C ASN A 60 -10.60 11.15 2.87
N ALA A 61 -11.76 10.58 2.52
CA ALA A 61 -11.85 9.20 2.06
C ALA A 61 -11.08 8.98 0.74
N LEU A 62 -11.18 9.92 -0.20
CA LEU A 62 -10.44 9.88 -1.47
C LEU A 62 -8.93 9.96 -1.24
N ILE A 63 -8.46 10.86 -0.38
CA ILE A 63 -7.04 10.98 0.00
C ILE A 63 -6.54 9.68 0.62
N PHE A 64 -7.30 9.09 1.54
CA PHE A 64 -6.95 7.82 2.17
C PHE A 64 -6.76 6.70 1.14
N ILE A 65 -7.67 6.57 0.19
CA ILE A 65 -7.58 5.55 -0.87
C ILE A 65 -6.41 5.82 -1.82
N SER A 66 -6.12 7.08 -2.10
CA SER A 66 -4.98 7.49 -2.93
C SER A 66 -3.65 6.97 -2.38
N LEU A 67 -3.51 6.85 -1.06
CA LEU A 67 -2.31 6.29 -0.43
C LEU A 67 -2.05 4.84 -0.86
N PHE A 68 -3.09 4.02 -1.03
CA PHE A 68 -2.92 2.63 -1.49
C PHE A 68 -2.39 2.59 -2.93
N VAL A 69 -2.89 3.46 -3.80
CA VAL A 69 -2.42 3.57 -5.18
C VAL A 69 -0.96 4.01 -5.21
N VAL A 70 -0.61 5.08 -4.47
CA VAL A 70 0.75 5.60 -4.40
C VAL A 70 1.73 4.56 -3.87
N LEU A 71 1.38 3.86 -2.78
CA LEU A 71 2.19 2.78 -2.23
C LEU A 71 2.30 1.61 -3.21
N GLY A 72 1.22 1.27 -3.89
CA GLY A 72 1.20 0.22 -4.92
C GLY A 72 2.16 0.53 -6.06
N VAL A 73 2.10 1.75 -6.61
CA VAL A 73 3.00 2.23 -7.66
C VAL A 73 4.44 2.20 -7.17
N PHE A 74 4.68 2.72 -5.96
CA PHE A 74 6.01 2.70 -5.35
C PHE A 74 6.57 1.28 -5.26
N PHE A 75 5.84 0.31 -4.70
CA PHE A 75 6.36 -1.06 -4.55
C PHE A 75 6.48 -1.81 -5.89
N THR A 76 5.63 -1.50 -6.85
CA THR A 76 5.70 -2.07 -8.21
C THR A 76 6.95 -1.60 -8.94
N LEU A 77 7.23 -0.29 -8.90
CA LEU A 77 8.29 0.36 -9.66
C LEU A 77 9.59 0.53 -8.85
N ALA A 78 9.58 0.23 -7.55
CA ALA A 78 10.73 0.44 -6.69
C ALA A 78 12.00 -0.23 -7.26
N PRO A 79 13.10 0.52 -7.38
CA PRO A 79 14.37 -0.05 -7.81
C PRO A 79 14.83 -1.10 -6.81
N SER A 80 15.45 -2.16 -7.32
CA SER A 80 15.93 -3.28 -6.51
C SER A 80 16.80 -2.83 -5.32
N LYS A 81 17.53 -1.71 -5.45
CA LYS A 81 18.34 -1.13 -4.37
C LYS A 81 17.49 -0.76 -3.14
N ILE A 82 16.32 -0.14 -3.34
CA ILE A 82 15.42 0.26 -2.24
C ILE A 82 14.80 -0.99 -1.59
N LEU A 83 14.29 -1.91 -2.40
CA LEU A 83 13.72 -3.17 -1.89
C LEU A 83 14.77 -4.00 -1.13
N ASN A 84 16.02 -3.98 -1.57
CA ASN A 84 17.13 -4.59 -0.87
C ASN A 84 17.39 -3.94 0.50
N LYS A 85 17.36 -2.60 0.59
CA LYS A 85 17.48 -1.88 1.88
C LYS A 85 16.34 -2.25 2.83
N LEU A 86 15.10 -2.28 2.32
CA LEU A 86 13.93 -2.71 3.11
C LEU A 86 14.05 -4.14 3.61
N PHE A 87 14.61 -5.05 2.80
CA PHE A 87 14.89 -6.42 3.22
C PHE A 87 15.91 -6.48 4.36
N VAL A 88 17.01 -5.71 4.28
CA VAL A 88 18.02 -5.63 5.35
C VAL A 88 17.42 -5.04 6.61
N LEU A 89 16.63 -3.97 6.49
CA LEU A 89 15.90 -3.36 7.59
C LEU A 89 14.96 -4.36 8.26
N LYS A 90 14.18 -5.13 7.48
CA LYS A 90 13.33 -6.22 8.00
C LYS A 90 14.14 -7.25 8.80
N LEU A 91 15.32 -7.64 8.31
CA LEU A 91 16.20 -8.56 9.04
C LEU A 91 16.74 -7.93 10.34
N SER A 92 17.15 -6.66 10.29
CA SER A 92 17.64 -5.91 11.45
C SER A 92 16.58 -5.76 12.54
N PHE A 93 15.33 -5.47 12.16
CA PHE A 93 14.21 -5.44 13.08
C PHE A 93 13.96 -6.82 13.70
N LYS A 94 14.01 -7.89 12.89
CA LYS A 94 13.82 -9.25 13.38
C LYS A 94 14.92 -9.66 14.37
N SER A 95 16.16 -9.23 14.18
CA SER A 95 17.25 -9.47 15.13
C SER A 95 17.12 -8.62 16.40
N ALA A 96 16.70 -7.35 16.28
CA ALA A 96 16.55 -6.44 17.41
C ALA A 96 15.39 -6.83 18.33
N PHE A 97 14.28 -7.30 17.76
CA PHE A 97 13.10 -7.77 18.50
C PHE A 97 13.15 -9.26 18.89
N GLY A 98 14.30 -9.92 18.70
CA GLY A 98 14.64 -11.19 19.34
C GLY A 98 13.49 -12.19 19.49
N PHE A 99 13.06 -12.84 18.41
CA PHE A 99 12.50 -14.19 18.58
C PHE A 99 13.66 -15.12 18.94
N ARG A 100 14.06 -15.11 20.21
CA ARG A 100 14.60 -16.29 20.87
C ARG A 100 13.42 -17.27 20.92
N LYS A 101 13.44 -18.27 20.03
CA LYS A 101 12.76 -19.52 20.32
C LYS A 101 13.69 -20.35 21.20
#